data_AF-A0A419FGD2-F1
#
_entry.id   AF-A0A419FGD2-F1
#
_cell.length_a   1.000
_cell.length_b   1.000
_cell.length_c   1.000
_cell.angle_alpha   90.00
_cell.angle_beta   90.00
_cell.angle_gamma   90.00
#
_symmetry.space_group_name_H-M   'P 1'
#
loop_
_entity.id
_entity.type
_entity.pdbx_description
1 polymer ?
#
loop_
_entity_poly.entity_id
_entity_poly.type
_entity_poly.pdbx_seq_one_letter_code
_entity_poly.pdbx_strand_id
1 'polypeptide(L)'
;MSGPRAPRPAPWGLALLCLLTLSLPAQEYDRDLDLEAGVLSDHEIELEFKRSREALILERMLPGEKVFRPVATLEPGTRRYTDRELPANEPLQYRLRPRDARSLSQWGQAMSVTIEIPVPPPPRLERLGVDSLRVLADLPPGWTGRAVVERRFGGLYRPVGRMDGAAPQAAFGGLPTGAYHVFRLRLEGQRNSGPPSPPDSLLLDFPPPREVRLTPLSDRVLRLDWRRALPYPVAWEVEKKSPAGEEMFSVPAGDSSWTDDRVPYDAYAYYRVRARWDGNASPFSDPVTFHVKLGPVRDLRLDPVRDRFVHLAWRDSLGLAAAYQVQRAAPGGDFVTRAVLSGRERAWTDTLEARGAAYRYRIASSTSDGLLIYSETVWEEVPRFQEGMVWISGSGEASGFFLDASEVTVAQYLEFCRETRRDPPPDPRFPGQPGYWAYPSAMPAVNVSWQDAVNFCNWRSARLGLRPAYGDSGEVIPGADGFRLPGRTEFDRALTQFGAAGGNFLDSPDGWDYPAPADTTPAAASHLQHLLGNVWEWTSEAGGRSTRVILGGSYSTPRRLAGEVPEFAYLPDWTSPTIGFRCLLPGPGGEAGVIGAAADSVAPPARP
;
A
#
# COMPACT_ATOMS: atom_id res chain seq x y z
N MET A 1 -144.30 5.09 -21.44
CA MET A 1 -145.21 4.69 -22.54
C MET A 1 -144.36 3.90 -23.53
N SER A 2 -144.43 2.57 -23.50
CA SER A 2 -145.35 1.73 -24.31
C SER A 2 -145.01 1.77 -25.81
N GLY A 3 -144.29 0.77 -26.30
CA GLY A 3 -144.00 0.60 -27.73
C GLY A 3 -144.89 -0.47 -28.41
N PRO A 4 -144.91 -0.53 -29.75
CA PRO A 4 -145.25 -1.72 -30.54
C PRO A 4 -143.95 -2.44 -30.98
N ARG A 5 -143.82 -3.78 -30.85
CA ARG A 5 -144.38 -4.84 -31.71
C ARG A 5 -143.86 -4.85 -33.16
N ALA A 6 -143.31 -5.99 -33.56
CA ALA A 6 -142.77 -6.29 -34.89
C ALA A 6 -143.68 -7.24 -35.70
N PRO A 7 -143.40 -7.44 -37.00
CA PRO A 7 -143.84 -8.61 -37.77
C PRO A 7 -142.74 -9.69 -37.95
N ARG A 8 -143.17 -10.91 -38.29
CA ARG A 8 -142.39 -12.15 -38.61
C ARG A 8 -143.29 -13.06 -39.48
N PRO A 9 -142.80 -14.16 -40.11
CA PRO A 9 -141.41 -14.63 -40.31
C PRO A 9 -140.85 -14.17 -41.69
N ALA A 10 -140.46 -14.92 -42.75
CA ALA A 10 -140.34 -16.34 -43.12
C ALA A 10 -139.52 -16.52 -44.44
N PRO A 11 -139.23 -17.74 -44.96
CA PRO A 11 -138.37 -18.76 -44.34
C PRO A 11 -137.32 -19.42 -45.29
N TRP A 12 -136.43 -20.24 -44.70
CA TRP A 12 -135.44 -21.19 -45.31
C TRP A 12 -134.18 -20.63 -46.00
N GLY A 13 -133.05 -21.32 -45.76
CA GLY A 13 -131.73 -21.01 -46.33
C GLY A 13 -130.59 -21.60 -45.49
N LEU A 14 -130.30 -22.90 -45.64
CA LEU A 14 -129.26 -23.61 -44.86
C LEU A 14 -127.86 -23.44 -45.47
N ALA A 15 -126.89 -23.03 -44.66
CA ALA A 15 -125.48 -23.39 -44.80
C ALA A 15 -124.75 -23.24 -43.45
N LEU A 16 -124.22 -24.34 -42.92
CA LEU A 16 -123.33 -24.35 -41.77
C LEU A 16 -121.89 -24.45 -42.28
N LEU A 17 -120.97 -23.60 -41.83
CA LEU A 17 -119.54 -23.73 -42.14
C LEU A 17 -118.71 -23.65 -40.87
N CYS A 18 -118.10 -24.78 -40.48
CA CYS A 18 -117.20 -24.84 -39.33
C CYS A 18 -115.83 -24.28 -39.70
N LEU A 19 -115.42 -23.18 -39.07
CA LEU A 19 -114.02 -22.74 -39.09
C LEU A 19 -113.26 -23.44 -37.96
N LEU A 20 -112.48 -24.47 -38.31
CA LEU A 20 -111.54 -25.08 -37.36
C LEU A 20 -110.41 -24.10 -37.05
N THR A 21 -110.23 -23.80 -35.77
CA THR A 21 -108.99 -23.19 -35.25
C THR A 21 -107.88 -24.24 -35.26
N LEU A 22 -107.13 -24.30 -36.36
CA LEU A 22 -105.92 -25.12 -36.47
C LEU A 22 -104.83 -24.60 -35.52
N SER A 23 -104.78 -25.18 -34.32
CA SER A 23 -103.60 -25.08 -33.46
C SER A 23 -102.50 -25.96 -34.08
N LEU A 24 -101.52 -25.31 -34.72
CA LEU A 24 -100.30 -25.99 -35.12
C LEU A 24 -99.57 -26.51 -33.88
N PRO A 25 -99.00 -27.73 -33.91
CA PRO A 25 -98.17 -28.20 -32.81
C PRO A 25 -97.00 -27.24 -32.61
N ALA A 26 -96.70 -26.90 -31.36
CA ALA A 26 -95.52 -26.11 -31.06
C ALA A 26 -94.29 -26.95 -31.43
N GLN A 27 -93.56 -26.53 -32.46
CA GLN A 27 -92.40 -27.29 -32.92
C GLN A 27 -91.33 -27.28 -31.83
N GLU A 28 -91.01 -28.47 -31.33
CA GLU A 28 -90.06 -28.63 -30.22
C GLU A 28 -88.64 -28.53 -30.77
N TYR A 29 -88.09 -27.31 -30.70
CA TYR A 29 -86.73 -27.02 -31.16
C TYR A 29 -85.71 -27.68 -30.24
N ASP A 30 -84.82 -28.50 -30.83
CA ASP A 30 -83.63 -29.01 -30.16
C ASP A 30 -82.78 -27.82 -29.67
N ARG A 31 -82.63 -27.70 -28.35
CA ARG A 31 -81.87 -26.62 -27.70
C ARG A 31 -80.39 -26.95 -27.61
N ASP A 32 -80.06 -28.23 -27.63
CA ASP A 32 -78.71 -28.74 -27.47
C ASP A 32 -78.13 -28.95 -28.87
N LEU A 33 -77.85 -27.83 -29.54
CA LEU A 33 -77.23 -27.80 -30.88
C LEU A 33 -75.73 -28.15 -30.88
N ASP A 34 -75.18 -28.51 -29.70
CA ASP A 34 -73.77 -28.84 -29.40
C ASP A 34 -72.78 -27.95 -30.17
N LEU A 35 -72.80 -26.65 -29.85
CA LEU A 35 -71.86 -25.69 -30.44
C LEU A 35 -70.50 -25.82 -29.73
N GLU A 36 -69.52 -26.35 -30.44
CA GLU A 36 -68.12 -26.47 -30.02
C GLU A 36 -67.22 -25.51 -30.83
N ALA A 37 -66.05 -25.18 -30.31
CA ALA A 37 -65.15 -24.17 -30.90
C ALA A 37 -63.68 -24.62 -30.85
N GLY A 38 -63.06 -24.74 -32.03
CA GLY A 38 -61.63 -24.96 -32.19
C GLY A 38 -60.92 -23.69 -32.65
N VAL A 39 -59.90 -23.24 -31.91
CA VAL A 39 -59.04 -22.14 -32.33
C VAL A 39 -58.13 -22.62 -33.47
N LEU A 40 -58.23 -22.01 -34.66
CA LEU A 40 -57.42 -22.37 -35.82
C LEU A 40 -56.13 -21.54 -35.92
N SER A 41 -56.21 -20.27 -35.52
CA SER A 41 -55.11 -19.31 -35.63
C SER A 41 -55.25 -18.22 -34.56
N ASP A 42 -54.35 -17.24 -34.56
CA ASP A 42 -54.45 -16.08 -33.66
C ASP A 42 -55.65 -15.14 -33.98
N HIS A 43 -56.45 -15.43 -35.01
CA HIS A 43 -57.57 -14.59 -35.45
C HIS A 43 -58.73 -15.35 -36.12
N GLU A 44 -58.76 -16.69 -36.03
CA GLU A 44 -59.81 -17.55 -36.61
C GLU A 44 -60.25 -18.67 -35.66
N ILE A 45 -61.55 -18.97 -35.66
CA ILE A 45 -62.16 -20.08 -34.90
C ILE A 45 -63.01 -20.92 -35.86
N GLU A 46 -62.83 -22.23 -35.87
CA GLU A 46 -63.80 -23.18 -36.45
C GLU A 46 -64.84 -23.54 -35.40
N LEU A 47 -66.10 -23.22 -35.70
CA LEU A 47 -67.25 -23.59 -34.87
C LEU A 47 -67.88 -24.86 -35.45
N GLU A 48 -67.91 -25.94 -34.67
CA GLU A 48 -68.61 -27.19 -35.00
C GLU A 48 -69.98 -27.24 -34.32
N PHE A 49 -70.97 -27.85 -34.97
CA PHE A 49 -72.32 -28.00 -34.41
C PHE A 49 -73.08 -29.20 -34.98
N LYS A 50 -74.11 -29.63 -34.25
CA LYS A 50 -75.06 -30.68 -34.69
C LYS A 50 -75.71 -30.32 -36.02
N ARG A 51 -75.94 -31.35 -36.85
CA ARG A 51 -76.54 -31.21 -38.18
C ARG A 51 -78.03 -30.88 -38.08
N SER A 52 -78.37 -29.59 -38.11
CA SER A 52 -79.75 -29.12 -38.22
C SER A 52 -80.42 -29.55 -39.54
N ARG A 53 -81.75 -29.73 -39.51
CA ARG A 53 -82.61 -29.86 -40.69
C ARG A 53 -83.15 -28.52 -41.22
N GLU A 54 -82.90 -27.44 -40.48
CA GLU A 54 -83.37 -26.08 -40.75
C GLU A 54 -82.21 -25.11 -40.86
N ALA A 55 -82.44 -23.98 -41.53
CA ALA A 55 -81.46 -22.92 -41.58
C ALA A 55 -81.27 -22.31 -40.18
N LEU A 56 -80.02 -22.19 -39.75
CA LEU A 56 -79.65 -21.55 -38.49
C LEU A 56 -79.10 -20.14 -38.75
N ILE A 57 -79.16 -19.29 -37.74
CA ILE A 57 -78.38 -18.05 -37.69
C ILE A 57 -77.38 -18.20 -36.55
N LEU A 58 -76.10 -18.00 -36.87
CA LEU A 58 -75.02 -17.90 -35.91
C LEU A 58 -74.90 -16.44 -35.48
N GLU A 59 -74.97 -16.20 -34.18
CA GLU A 59 -74.80 -14.88 -33.60
C GLU A 59 -73.54 -14.84 -32.72
N ARG A 60 -72.73 -13.79 -32.88
CA ARG A 60 -71.51 -13.51 -32.09
C ARG A 60 -71.73 -12.26 -31.24
N MET A 61 -71.10 -12.21 -30.07
CA MET A 61 -70.90 -10.97 -29.31
C MET A 61 -69.39 -10.82 -29.07
N LEU A 62 -68.81 -9.71 -29.54
CA LEU A 62 -67.39 -9.41 -29.32
C LEU A 62 -67.15 -8.86 -27.90
N PRO A 63 -65.89 -8.89 -27.40
CA PRO A 63 -65.52 -8.24 -26.15
C PRO A 63 -65.98 -6.77 -26.10
N GLY A 64 -66.55 -6.38 -24.96
CA GLY A 64 -67.12 -5.04 -24.75
C GLY A 64 -68.48 -4.78 -25.39
N GLU A 65 -68.97 -5.65 -26.29
CA GLU A 65 -70.34 -5.56 -26.80
C GLU A 65 -71.39 -5.97 -25.76
N LYS A 66 -72.62 -5.50 -25.95
CA LYS A 66 -73.77 -5.76 -25.05
C LYS A 66 -74.90 -6.56 -25.70
N VAL A 67 -74.76 -6.88 -26.98
CA VAL A 67 -75.77 -7.58 -27.78
C VAL A 67 -75.09 -8.52 -28.78
N PHE A 68 -75.67 -9.69 -28.97
CA PHE A 68 -75.28 -10.61 -30.03
C PHE A 68 -75.72 -10.07 -31.40
N ARG A 69 -74.88 -10.26 -32.42
CA ARG A 69 -75.12 -9.90 -33.82
C ARG A 69 -75.03 -11.13 -34.71
N PRO A 70 -75.92 -11.31 -35.71
CA PRO A 70 -75.73 -12.32 -36.75
C PRO A 70 -74.39 -12.14 -37.47
N VAL A 71 -73.59 -13.21 -37.52
CA VAL A 71 -72.36 -13.28 -38.34
C VAL A 71 -72.53 -14.18 -39.57
N ALA A 72 -73.43 -15.17 -39.49
CA ALA A 72 -73.77 -16.02 -40.62
C ALA A 72 -75.23 -16.49 -40.59
N THR A 73 -75.80 -16.71 -41.77
CA THR A 73 -76.91 -17.65 -41.96
C THR A 73 -76.32 -18.96 -42.47
N LEU A 74 -76.71 -20.06 -41.86
CA LEU A 74 -76.17 -21.40 -42.09
C LEU A 74 -77.30 -22.24 -42.71
N GLU A 75 -77.02 -22.88 -43.84
CA GLU A 75 -78.05 -23.63 -44.57
C GLU A 75 -78.34 -25.01 -43.93
N PRO A 76 -79.51 -25.62 -44.19
CA PRO A 76 -79.85 -26.94 -43.69
C PRO A 76 -78.76 -27.99 -43.96
N GLY A 77 -78.26 -28.60 -42.89
CA GLY A 77 -77.22 -29.62 -42.97
C GLY A 77 -75.77 -29.12 -42.88
N THR A 78 -75.52 -27.81 -42.80
CA THR A 78 -74.20 -27.28 -42.38
C THR A 78 -73.85 -27.80 -40.98
N ARG A 79 -72.56 -28.05 -40.73
CA ARG A 79 -72.02 -28.56 -39.45
C ARG A 79 -70.82 -27.79 -38.91
N ARG A 80 -70.24 -26.91 -39.73
CA ARG A 80 -69.02 -26.17 -39.45
C ARG A 80 -69.09 -24.76 -40.01
N TYR A 81 -68.47 -23.80 -39.33
CA TYR A 81 -68.29 -22.43 -39.82
C TYR A 81 -66.97 -21.85 -39.30
N THR A 82 -66.12 -21.35 -40.19
CA THR A 82 -64.90 -20.62 -39.79
C THR A 82 -65.21 -19.14 -39.66
N ASP A 83 -65.15 -18.62 -38.44
CA ASP A 83 -65.23 -17.18 -38.16
C ASP A 83 -63.81 -16.57 -38.14
N ARG A 84 -63.71 -15.29 -38.52
CA ARG A 84 -62.45 -14.65 -38.95
C ARG A 84 -62.30 -13.22 -38.45
N GLU A 85 -61.05 -12.75 -38.47
CA GLU A 85 -60.63 -11.40 -38.06
C GLU A 85 -61.00 -11.10 -36.60
N LEU A 86 -60.89 -12.13 -35.75
CA LEU A 86 -61.27 -12.11 -34.35
C LEU A 86 -60.18 -11.49 -33.46
N PRO A 87 -60.52 -10.81 -32.35
CA PRO A 87 -59.56 -10.43 -31.32
C PRO A 87 -59.05 -11.64 -30.52
N ALA A 88 -57.89 -11.49 -29.87
CA ALA A 88 -57.29 -12.50 -29.00
C ALA A 88 -57.14 -12.00 -27.56
N ASN A 89 -57.05 -12.94 -26.61
CA ASN A 89 -56.92 -12.75 -25.15
C ASN A 89 -58.13 -12.12 -24.44
N GLU A 90 -59.24 -11.96 -25.14
CA GLU A 90 -60.53 -11.53 -24.57
C GLU A 90 -61.63 -12.51 -24.98
N PRO A 91 -62.61 -12.81 -24.10
CA PRO A 91 -63.61 -13.84 -24.35
C PRO A 91 -64.65 -13.40 -25.39
N LEU A 92 -64.75 -14.17 -26.46
CA LEU A 92 -65.85 -14.08 -27.43
C LEU A 92 -67.03 -14.92 -26.93
N GLN A 93 -68.25 -14.55 -27.33
CA GLN A 93 -69.44 -15.38 -27.11
C GLN A 93 -70.15 -15.70 -28.42
N TYR A 94 -70.61 -16.94 -28.55
CA TYR A 94 -71.34 -17.45 -29.71
C TYR A 94 -72.61 -18.18 -29.29
N ARG A 95 -73.65 -18.06 -30.11
CA ARG A 95 -74.90 -18.84 -29.96
C ARG A 95 -75.54 -19.10 -31.31
N LEU A 96 -76.23 -20.23 -31.42
CA LEU A 96 -77.06 -20.57 -32.58
C LEU A 96 -78.54 -20.28 -32.28
N ARG A 97 -79.32 -20.03 -33.33
CA ARG A 97 -80.78 -20.02 -33.30
C ARG A 97 -81.36 -20.51 -34.63
N PRO A 98 -82.61 -21.01 -34.67
CA PRO A 98 -83.35 -21.15 -35.92
C PRO A 98 -83.49 -19.80 -36.63
N ARG A 99 -83.44 -19.80 -37.97
CA ARG A 99 -83.59 -18.59 -38.81
C ARG A 99 -84.89 -17.84 -38.49
N ASP A 100 -85.99 -18.58 -38.42
CA ASP A 100 -87.35 -18.06 -38.23
C ASP A 100 -87.80 -18.02 -36.76
N ALA A 101 -86.85 -18.10 -35.81
CA ALA A 101 -87.13 -18.03 -34.37
C ALA A 101 -87.83 -16.72 -33.96
N ARG A 102 -88.86 -16.84 -33.10
CA ARG A 102 -89.74 -15.75 -32.66
C ARG A 102 -89.74 -15.50 -31.16
N SER A 103 -89.10 -16.36 -30.37
CA SER A 103 -88.96 -16.23 -28.91
C SER A 103 -87.55 -16.56 -28.47
N LEU A 104 -86.99 -15.78 -27.52
CA LEU A 104 -85.66 -16.01 -26.94
C LEU A 104 -85.48 -17.44 -26.37
N SER A 105 -86.57 -18.13 -26.03
CA SER A 105 -86.58 -19.54 -25.62
C SER A 105 -86.24 -20.56 -26.73
N GLN A 106 -85.96 -20.09 -27.94
CA GLN A 106 -85.54 -20.88 -29.12
C GLN A 106 -84.07 -20.64 -29.51
N TRP A 107 -83.36 -19.80 -28.76
CA TRP A 107 -81.91 -19.64 -28.90
C TRP A 107 -81.21 -20.77 -28.13
N GLY A 108 -80.13 -21.32 -28.72
CA GLY A 108 -79.21 -22.19 -28.00
C GLY A 108 -78.47 -21.44 -26.90
N GLN A 109 -77.86 -22.18 -25.98
CA GLN A 109 -77.02 -21.60 -24.92
C GLN A 109 -75.84 -20.83 -25.56
N ALA A 110 -75.45 -19.72 -24.92
CA ALA A 110 -74.27 -18.98 -25.34
C ALA A 110 -73.01 -19.68 -24.82
N MET A 111 -72.17 -20.18 -25.73
CA MET A 111 -70.82 -20.60 -25.36
C MET A 111 -69.91 -19.39 -25.25
N SER A 112 -68.77 -19.55 -24.58
CA SER A 112 -67.67 -18.59 -24.63
C SER A 112 -66.36 -19.30 -25.01
N VAL A 113 -65.54 -18.61 -25.79
CA VAL A 113 -64.25 -19.11 -26.30
C VAL A 113 -63.27 -17.93 -26.39
N THR A 114 -62.00 -18.18 -26.10
CA THR A 114 -60.93 -17.18 -26.16
C THR A 114 -59.83 -17.71 -27.09
N ILE A 115 -59.35 -16.88 -28.02
CA ILE A 115 -58.10 -17.14 -28.73
C ILE A 115 -56.96 -16.71 -27.79
N GLU A 116 -56.24 -17.66 -27.20
CA GLU A 116 -55.14 -17.33 -26.27
C GLU A 116 -53.79 -17.18 -27.01
N ILE A 117 -53.12 -16.04 -26.80
CA ILE A 117 -51.70 -15.86 -27.12
C ILE A 117 -50.95 -15.83 -25.78
N PRO A 118 -50.09 -16.80 -25.47
CA PRO A 118 -49.52 -16.93 -24.14
C PRO A 118 -48.65 -15.73 -23.74
N VAL A 119 -48.66 -15.39 -22.44
CA VAL A 119 -47.68 -14.48 -21.85
C VAL A 119 -46.29 -15.13 -22.01
N PRO A 120 -45.32 -14.51 -22.69
CA PRO A 120 -43.97 -15.05 -22.73
C PRO A 120 -43.30 -14.90 -21.35
N PRO A 121 -42.27 -15.71 -21.03
CA PRO A 121 -41.44 -15.46 -19.86
C PRO A 121 -40.71 -14.10 -19.96
N PRO A 122 -40.12 -13.60 -18.86
CA PRO A 122 -39.20 -12.47 -18.94
C PRO A 122 -38.07 -12.75 -19.93
N PRO A 123 -37.57 -11.74 -20.67
CA PRO A 123 -36.34 -11.90 -21.44
C PRO A 123 -35.16 -12.18 -20.50
N ARG A 124 -34.10 -12.83 -21.01
CA ARG A 124 -32.77 -12.75 -20.37
C ARG A 124 -31.96 -11.63 -20.99
N LEU A 125 -31.25 -10.87 -20.15
CA LEU A 125 -30.32 -9.82 -20.58
C LEU A 125 -28.85 -10.20 -20.33
N GLU A 126 -28.08 -10.31 -21.41
CA GLU A 126 -26.63 -10.60 -21.38
C GLU A 126 -25.84 -9.34 -21.77
N ARG A 127 -24.85 -8.89 -20.98
CA ARG A 127 -23.95 -7.80 -21.40
C ARG A 127 -23.05 -8.28 -22.54
N LEU A 128 -22.90 -7.47 -23.58
CA LEU A 128 -21.92 -7.69 -24.66
C LEU A 128 -20.69 -6.78 -24.53
N GLY A 129 -20.88 -5.51 -24.19
CA GLY A 129 -19.82 -4.49 -24.17
C GLY A 129 -20.02 -3.42 -23.09
N VAL A 130 -19.46 -2.23 -23.31
CA VAL A 130 -19.66 -1.07 -22.41
C VAL A 130 -21.11 -0.59 -22.44
N ASP A 131 -21.58 -0.31 -23.65
CA ASP A 131 -22.85 0.33 -24.02
C ASP A 131 -23.78 -0.65 -24.75
N SER A 132 -23.50 -1.95 -24.66
CA SER A 132 -24.15 -2.97 -25.47
C SER A 132 -24.52 -4.25 -24.71
N LEU A 133 -25.67 -4.82 -25.08
CA LEU A 133 -26.25 -6.02 -24.51
C LEU A 133 -27.04 -6.83 -25.54
N ARG A 134 -27.38 -8.06 -25.19
CA ARG A 134 -28.24 -8.97 -25.94
C ARG A 134 -29.49 -9.27 -25.12
N VAL A 135 -30.64 -9.18 -25.77
CA VAL A 135 -31.92 -9.71 -25.31
C VAL A 135 -32.07 -11.11 -25.87
N LEU A 136 -32.42 -12.08 -25.03
CA LEU A 136 -32.80 -13.43 -25.42
C LEU A 136 -34.24 -13.69 -24.99
N ALA A 137 -34.99 -14.42 -25.82
CA ALA A 137 -36.35 -14.81 -25.53
C ALA A 137 -36.49 -16.34 -25.57
N ASP A 138 -37.01 -16.92 -24.49
CA ASP A 138 -37.54 -18.28 -24.52
C ASP A 138 -38.99 -18.19 -25.03
N LEU A 139 -39.29 -18.86 -26.14
CA LEU A 139 -40.66 -18.95 -26.65
C LEU A 139 -41.44 -20.05 -25.91
N PRO A 140 -42.74 -19.85 -25.62
CA PRO A 140 -43.59 -20.94 -25.13
C PRO A 140 -43.60 -22.13 -26.11
N PRO A 141 -43.62 -23.39 -25.62
CA PRO A 141 -43.62 -24.57 -26.48
C PRO A 141 -44.74 -24.54 -27.51
N GLY A 142 -44.41 -24.79 -28.78
CA GLY A 142 -45.36 -24.78 -29.90
C GLY A 142 -45.69 -23.40 -30.47
N TRP A 143 -45.16 -22.29 -29.90
CA TRP A 143 -45.36 -20.96 -30.49
C TRP A 143 -44.60 -20.82 -31.82
N THR A 144 -45.31 -20.40 -32.87
CA THR A 144 -44.80 -20.26 -34.24
C THR A 144 -44.79 -18.82 -34.76
N GLY A 145 -45.32 -17.86 -33.98
CA GLY A 145 -45.26 -16.43 -34.29
C GLY A 145 -43.96 -15.77 -33.84
N ARG A 146 -43.98 -14.44 -33.73
CA ARG A 146 -42.78 -13.63 -33.42
C ARG A 146 -42.71 -13.22 -31.95
N ALA A 147 -41.51 -12.83 -31.51
CA ALA A 147 -41.31 -12.08 -30.27
C ALA A 147 -40.93 -10.62 -30.58
N VAL A 148 -41.75 -9.67 -30.13
CA VAL A 148 -41.45 -8.23 -30.14
C VAL A 148 -40.68 -7.89 -28.87
N VAL A 149 -39.52 -7.25 -29.03
CA VAL A 149 -38.73 -6.70 -27.92
C VAL A 149 -39.21 -5.28 -27.64
N GLU A 150 -39.63 -5.00 -26.41
CA GLU A 150 -40.03 -3.66 -25.97
C GLU A 150 -39.10 -3.14 -24.87
N ARG A 151 -38.50 -1.96 -25.08
CA ARG A 151 -37.64 -1.28 -24.09
C ARG A 151 -38.42 -0.16 -23.40
N ARG A 152 -38.11 0.07 -22.11
CA ARG A 152 -38.68 1.18 -21.34
C ARG A 152 -37.95 2.50 -21.59
N PHE A 153 -38.70 3.56 -21.88
CA PHE A 153 -38.26 4.95 -22.05
C PHE A 153 -39.21 5.88 -21.30
N GLY A 154 -38.71 6.70 -20.37
CA GLY A 154 -39.55 7.66 -19.62
C GLY A 154 -40.75 7.04 -18.90
N GLY A 155 -40.62 5.79 -18.44
CA GLY A 155 -41.69 5.01 -17.81
C GLY A 155 -42.54 4.16 -18.76
N LEU A 156 -42.64 4.53 -20.05
CA LEU A 156 -43.43 3.84 -21.08
C LEU A 156 -42.60 2.76 -21.82
N TYR A 157 -43.23 1.69 -22.29
CA TYR A 157 -42.59 0.70 -23.16
C TYR A 157 -42.79 1.05 -24.64
N ARG A 158 -41.77 0.79 -25.47
CA ARG A 158 -41.82 0.96 -26.93
C ARG A 158 -41.15 -0.23 -27.62
N PRO A 159 -41.70 -0.78 -28.72
CA PRO A 159 -40.99 -1.74 -29.55
C PRO A 159 -39.65 -1.19 -30.04
N VAL A 160 -38.60 -2.01 -29.94
CA VAL A 160 -37.24 -1.71 -30.40
C VAL A 160 -36.63 -2.80 -31.28
N GLY A 161 -37.28 -3.96 -31.37
CA GLY A 161 -36.86 -5.06 -32.24
C GLY A 161 -37.94 -6.12 -32.39
N ARG A 162 -37.76 -7.00 -33.37
CA ARG A 162 -38.52 -8.24 -33.56
C ARG A 162 -37.54 -9.38 -33.72
N MET A 163 -37.94 -10.56 -33.26
CA MET A 163 -37.11 -11.76 -33.28
C MET A 163 -37.95 -12.95 -33.73
N ASP A 164 -37.36 -13.77 -34.59
CA ASP A 164 -37.95 -14.94 -35.24
C ASP A 164 -37.09 -16.19 -34.97
N GLY A 165 -37.65 -17.39 -35.18
CA GLY A 165 -36.95 -18.66 -35.04
C GLY A 165 -37.00 -19.27 -33.63
N ALA A 166 -36.34 -20.43 -33.45
CA ALA A 166 -36.50 -21.27 -32.26
C ALA A 166 -35.72 -20.82 -31.00
N ALA A 167 -34.72 -19.95 -31.16
CA ALA A 167 -33.96 -19.35 -30.05
C ALA A 167 -33.77 -17.84 -30.31
N PRO A 168 -34.85 -17.04 -30.26
CA PRO A 168 -34.83 -15.65 -30.69
C PRO A 168 -33.94 -14.75 -29.84
N GLN A 169 -33.18 -13.88 -30.52
CA GLN A 169 -32.22 -12.96 -29.90
C GLN A 169 -32.14 -11.62 -30.63
N ALA A 170 -31.84 -10.54 -29.91
CA ALA A 170 -31.58 -9.21 -30.46
C ALA A 170 -30.44 -8.52 -29.71
N ALA A 171 -29.46 -7.96 -30.42
CA ALA A 171 -28.39 -7.17 -29.85
C ALA A 171 -28.69 -5.67 -29.95
N PHE A 172 -28.29 -4.92 -28.94
CA PHE A 172 -28.46 -3.47 -28.84
C PHE A 172 -27.12 -2.85 -28.39
N GLY A 173 -26.69 -1.77 -29.04
CA GLY A 173 -25.49 -1.01 -28.70
C GLY A 173 -25.76 0.51 -28.67
N GLY A 174 -24.76 1.31 -28.28
CA GLY A 174 -24.93 2.76 -28.09
C GLY A 174 -25.92 3.11 -26.97
N LEU A 175 -26.07 2.23 -25.97
CA LEU A 175 -26.96 2.41 -24.84
C LEU A 175 -26.30 3.29 -23.77
N PRO A 176 -26.98 4.34 -23.24
CA PRO A 176 -26.40 5.21 -22.21
C PRO A 176 -25.91 4.46 -20.98
N THR A 177 -24.65 4.66 -20.60
CA THR A 177 -24.05 4.02 -19.42
C THR A 177 -24.48 4.69 -18.10
N GLY A 178 -24.24 4.01 -16.98
CA GLY A 178 -24.67 4.42 -15.64
C GLY A 178 -26.17 4.22 -15.39
N ALA A 179 -26.86 3.47 -16.25
CA ALA A 179 -28.32 3.33 -16.24
C ALA A 179 -28.80 1.87 -16.32
N TYR A 180 -29.99 1.61 -15.77
CA TYR A 180 -30.70 0.35 -15.95
C TYR A 180 -31.48 0.35 -17.28
N HIS A 181 -31.26 -0.67 -18.10
CA HIS A 181 -32.00 -0.90 -19.34
C HIS A 181 -33.05 -1.97 -19.08
N VAL A 182 -34.32 -1.54 -19.02
CA VAL A 182 -35.46 -2.40 -18.73
C VAL A 182 -36.11 -2.84 -20.03
N PHE A 183 -36.26 -4.15 -20.23
CA PHE A 183 -36.85 -4.77 -21.41
C PHE A 183 -37.95 -5.75 -21.02
N ARG A 184 -38.92 -5.93 -21.91
CA ARG A 184 -39.93 -7.00 -21.86
C ARG A 184 -40.20 -7.54 -23.26
N LEU A 185 -40.92 -8.65 -23.33
CA LEU A 185 -41.32 -9.29 -24.57
C LEU A 185 -42.84 -9.18 -24.77
N ARG A 186 -43.28 -9.26 -26.02
CA ARG A 186 -44.69 -9.46 -26.38
C ARG A 186 -44.75 -10.38 -27.59
N LEU A 187 -45.59 -11.41 -27.56
CA LEU A 187 -45.77 -12.30 -28.70
C LEU A 187 -46.68 -11.65 -29.75
N GLU A 188 -46.34 -11.82 -31.03
CA GLU A 188 -47.05 -11.22 -32.17
C GLU A 188 -47.37 -12.33 -33.19
N GLY A 189 -48.66 -12.54 -33.43
CA GLY A 189 -49.19 -13.56 -34.35
C GLY A 189 -49.25 -13.05 -35.80
N GLN A 190 -50.24 -13.50 -36.56
CA GLN A 190 -50.48 -12.99 -37.92
C GLN A 190 -51.27 -11.68 -37.92
N ARG A 191 -52.12 -11.45 -36.91
CA ARG A 191 -52.95 -10.24 -36.77
C ARG A 191 -53.03 -9.70 -35.34
N ASN A 192 -52.98 -10.55 -34.33
CA ASN A 192 -53.09 -10.17 -32.93
C ASN A 192 -51.74 -10.17 -32.21
N SER A 193 -51.75 -9.66 -30.97
CA SER A 193 -50.61 -9.69 -30.07
C SER A 193 -51.03 -10.15 -28.69
N GLY A 194 -50.14 -10.87 -28.02
CA GLY A 194 -50.34 -11.29 -26.64
C GLY A 194 -50.21 -10.14 -25.63
N PRO A 195 -50.58 -10.40 -24.37
CA PRO A 195 -50.11 -9.61 -23.24
C PRO A 195 -48.56 -9.56 -23.19
N PRO A 196 -47.97 -8.48 -22.65
CA PRO A 196 -46.52 -8.39 -22.48
C PRO A 196 -46.03 -9.21 -21.27
N SER A 197 -44.78 -9.70 -21.33
CA SER A 197 -44.14 -10.38 -20.20
C SER A 197 -43.78 -9.42 -19.05
N PRO A 198 -43.53 -9.96 -17.83
CA PRO A 198 -42.81 -9.22 -16.81
C PRO A 198 -41.41 -8.83 -17.33
N PRO A 199 -40.90 -7.64 -16.99
CA PRO A 199 -39.63 -7.16 -17.51
C PRO A 199 -38.41 -7.78 -16.81
N ASP A 200 -37.28 -7.79 -17.50
CA ASP A 200 -35.93 -7.92 -16.93
C ASP A 200 -35.18 -6.57 -17.03
N SER A 201 -34.12 -6.38 -16.26
CA SER A 201 -33.33 -5.14 -16.24
C SER A 201 -31.84 -5.34 -15.98
N LEU A 202 -31.00 -4.81 -16.88
CA LEU A 202 -29.54 -4.88 -16.79
C LEU A 202 -28.94 -3.48 -16.58
N LEU A 203 -28.02 -3.34 -15.62
CA LEU A 203 -27.25 -2.12 -15.39
C LEU A 203 -26.01 -2.09 -16.31
N LEU A 204 -25.98 -1.15 -17.26
CA LEU A 204 -24.79 -0.88 -18.06
C LEU A 204 -23.94 0.23 -17.40
N ASP A 205 -23.24 -0.10 -16.32
CA ASP A 205 -22.24 0.81 -15.72
C ASP A 205 -20.87 0.72 -16.42
N PHE A 206 -20.10 1.81 -16.38
CA PHE A 206 -18.70 1.91 -16.83
C PHE A 206 -17.97 2.97 -15.96
N PRO A 207 -17.73 2.67 -14.68
CA PRO A 207 -17.32 3.66 -13.68
C PRO A 207 -15.82 4.00 -13.77
N PRO A 208 -15.40 5.16 -13.22
CA PRO A 208 -13.99 5.52 -13.14
C PRO A 208 -13.18 4.52 -12.29
N PRO A 209 -11.85 4.40 -12.54
CA PRO A 209 -10.93 3.73 -11.62
C PRO A 209 -10.94 4.37 -10.23
N ARG A 210 -10.57 3.59 -9.22
CA ARG A 210 -10.64 3.98 -7.79
C ARG A 210 -9.27 3.90 -7.14
N GLU A 211 -9.18 4.39 -5.90
CA GLU A 211 -7.95 4.31 -5.07
C GLU A 211 -6.71 4.91 -5.76
N VAL A 212 -6.93 5.95 -6.58
CA VAL A 212 -5.87 6.66 -7.32
C VAL A 212 -4.92 7.36 -6.34
N ARG A 213 -3.61 7.17 -6.51
CA ARG A 213 -2.56 7.68 -5.61
C ARG A 213 -1.33 8.10 -6.41
N LEU A 214 -0.54 9.03 -5.85
CA LEU A 214 0.76 9.42 -6.37
C LEU A 214 1.86 8.96 -5.41
N THR A 215 2.83 8.25 -5.94
CA THR A 215 4.04 7.79 -5.25
C THR A 215 5.25 8.52 -5.82
N PRO A 216 5.93 9.42 -5.07
CA PRO A 216 7.12 10.08 -5.56
C PRO A 216 8.33 9.13 -5.55
N LEU A 217 9.11 9.15 -6.62
CA LEU A 217 10.30 8.30 -6.82
C LEU A 217 11.60 9.11 -6.89
N SER A 218 11.54 10.39 -7.28
CA SER A 218 12.65 11.36 -7.19
C SER A 218 12.11 12.81 -7.24
N ASP A 219 12.99 13.80 -7.34
CA ASP A 219 12.65 15.20 -7.60
C ASP A 219 12.08 15.48 -9.01
N ARG A 220 12.01 14.47 -9.89
CA ARG A 220 11.45 14.56 -11.26
C ARG A 220 10.45 13.47 -11.61
N VAL A 221 10.42 12.37 -10.85
CA VAL A 221 9.67 11.17 -11.20
C VAL A 221 8.55 10.91 -10.20
N LEU A 222 7.31 10.87 -10.68
CA LEU A 222 6.11 10.45 -9.94
C LEU A 222 5.52 9.20 -10.59
N ARG A 223 5.07 8.22 -9.79
CA ARG A 223 4.23 7.12 -10.25
C ARG A 223 2.79 7.36 -9.81
N LEU A 224 1.87 7.34 -10.77
CA LEU A 224 0.43 7.28 -10.56
C LEU A 224 0.03 5.81 -10.44
N ASP A 225 -0.64 5.43 -9.34
CA ASP A 225 -1.13 4.07 -9.08
C ASP A 225 -2.66 4.09 -8.96
N TRP A 226 -3.38 3.07 -9.46
CA TRP A 226 -4.85 2.99 -9.34
C TRP A 226 -5.40 1.55 -9.29
N ARG A 227 -6.58 1.39 -8.69
CA ARG A 227 -7.34 0.14 -8.66
C ARG A 227 -8.37 0.08 -9.80
N ARG A 228 -8.43 -1.06 -10.49
CA ARG A 228 -9.43 -1.34 -11.52
C ARG A 228 -10.83 -1.44 -10.91
N ALA A 229 -11.82 -0.80 -11.55
CA ALA A 229 -13.21 -0.87 -11.16
C ALA A 229 -14.01 -1.98 -11.90
N LEU A 230 -13.37 -2.69 -12.84
CA LEU A 230 -14.02 -3.59 -13.80
C LEU A 230 -13.23 -4.91 -13.96
N PRO A 231 -13.90 -6.04 -14.24
CA PRO A 231 -13.27 -7.37 -14.27
C PRO A 231 -12.61 -7.72 -15.62
N TYR A 232 -12.90 -6.98 -16.68
CA TYR A 232 -12.37 -7.20 -18.03
C TYR A 232 -11.16 -6.27 -18.33
N PRO A 233 -10.25 -6.66 -19.25
CA PRO A 233 -9.09 -5.84 -19.59
C PRO A 233 -9.53 -4.57 -20.35
N VAL A 234 -9.32 -3.43 -19.71
CA VAL A 234 -9.50 -2.09 -20.30
C VAL A 234 -8.13 -1.42 -20.46
N ALA A 235 -7.98 -0.61 -21.50
CA ALA A 235 -6.86 0.34 -21.61
C ALA A 235 -7.14 1.57 -20.72
N TRP A 236 -6.14 2.44 -20.55
CA TRP A 236 -6.33 3.65 -19.74
C TRP A 236 -5.87 4.91 -20.48
N GLU A 237 -6.44 6.04 -20.08
CA GLU A 237 -5.89 7.36 -20.36
C GLU A 237 -5.59 8.08 -19.05
N VAL A 238 -4.40 8.65 -18.95
CA VAL A 238 -4.00 9.57 -17.88
C VAL A 238 -3.97 10.99 -18.45
N GLU A 239 -4.73 11.89 -17.83
CA GLU A 239 -4.59 13.33 -18.05
C GLU A 239 -3.65 13.90 -17.00
N LYS A 240 -2.68 14.71 -17.43
CA LYS A 240 -1.77 15.50 -16.60
C LYS A 240 -2.06 16.97 -16.83
N LYS A 241 -2.14 17.76 -15.75
CA LYS A 241 -2.21 19.22 -15.81
C LYS A 241 -1.12 19.84 -14.95
N SER A 242 -0.39 20.79 -15.51
CA SER A 242 0.76 21.45 -14.88
C SER A 242 0.94 22.88 -15.42
N PRO A 243 1.91 23.68 -14.94
CA PRO A 243 2.21 24.98 -15.54
C PRO A 243 2.63 24.94 -17.03
N ALA A 244 3.04 23.78 -17.54
CA ALA A 244 3.35 23.58 -18.96
C ALA A 244 2.11 23.38 -19.85
N GLY A 245 0.92 23.14 -19.26
CA GLY A 245 -0.33 22.89 -19.97
C GLY A 245 -1.05 21.62 -19.51
N GLU A 246 -1.90 21.10 -20.39
CA GLU A 246 -2.65 19.85 -20.24
C GLU A 246 -2.12 18.82 -21.25
N GLU A 247 -1.75 17.63 -20.77
CA GLU A 247 -1.21 16.52 -21.56
C GLU A 247 -2.09 15.27 -21.38
N MET A 248 -2.18 14.41 -22.40
CA MET A 248 -2.96 13.16 -22.38
C MET A 248 -2.09 11.99 -22.79
N PHE A 249 -2.06 10.94 -21.96
CA PHE A 249 -1.20 9.76 -22.15
C PHE A 249 -2.04 8.48 -22.23
N SER A 250 -1.82 7.69 -23.27
CA SER A 250 -2.40 6.34 -23.39
C SER A 250 -1.56 5.32 -22.63
N VAL A 251 -2.20 4.46 -21.86
CA VAL A 251 -1.56 3.38 -21.09
C VAL A 251 -2.16 2.02 -21.51
N PRO A 252 -1.33 0.99 -21.75
CA PRO A 252 -1.78 -0.33 -22.17
C PRO A 252 -2.88 -0.97 -21.29
N ALA A 253 -3.65 -1.85 -21.92
CA ALA A 253 -4.56 -2.73 -21.19
C ALA A 253 -3.78 -3.80 -20.42
N GLY A 254 -4.11 -3.98 -19.15
CA GLY A 254 -3.36 -4.88 -18.25
C GLY A 254 -2.47 -4.17 -17.24
N ASP A 255 -2.30 -2.85 -17.34
CA ASP A 255 -1.61 -2.03 -16.34
C ASP A 255 -2.53 -1.55 -15.20
N SER A 256 -1.92 -1.04 -14.13
CA SER A 256 -2.59 -0.40 -12.98
C SER A 256 -1.76 0.76 -12.40
N SER A 257 -0.75 1.21 -13.16
CA SER A 257 0.14 2.30 -12.80
C SER A 257 0.74 2.94 -14.06
N TRP A 258 1.19 4.18 -13.94
CA TRP A 258 1.88 4.95 -14.98
C TRP A 258 2.90 5.88 -14.33
N THR A 259 3.98 6.21 -15.03
CA THR A 259 5.08 7.02 -14.50
C THR A 259 5.24 8.30 -15.32
N ASP A 260 5.20 9.44 -14.64
CA ASP A 260 5.63 10.73 -15.18
C ASP A 260 7.12 10.92 -14.86
N ASP A 261 7.93 11.08 -15.90
CA ASP A 261 9.39 11.25 -15.82
C ASP A 261 9.84 12.72 -15.88
N ARG A 262 8.89 13.63 -16.16
CA ARG A 262 9.12 15.05 -16.43
C ARG A 262 8.12 15.89 -15.61
N VAL A 263 8.15 15.67 -14.30
CA VAL A 263 7.36 16.42 -13.33
C VAL A 263 8.06 17.76 -13.06
N PRO A 264 7.36 18.90 -13.13
CA PRO A 264 7.96 20.21 -12.91
C PRO A 264 8.31 20.42 -11.43
N TYR A 265 9.54 20.85 -11.18
CA TYR A 265 10.04 21.15 -9.83
C TYR A 265 9.39 22.43 -9.27
N ASP A 266 9.11 22.40 -7.95
CA ASP A 266 8.44 23.44 -7.16
C ASP A 266 7.06 23.88 -7.69
N ALA A 267 6.41 23.03 -8.47
CA ALA A 267 5.08 23.26 -9.02
C ALA A 267 4.09 22.16 -8.61
N TYR A 268 2.81 22.51 -8.62
CA TYR A 268 1.72 21.53 -8.52
C TYR A 268 1.49 20.87 -9.87
N ALA A 269 1.55 19.54 -9.88
CA ALA A 269 1.02 18.72 -10.96
C ALA A 269 -0.27 18.02 -10.50
N TYR A 270 -1.22 17.89 -11.41
CA TYR A 270 -2.52 17.26 -11.20
C TYR A 270 -2.67 16.11 -12.19
N TYR A 271 -3.20 14.98 -11.72
CA TYR A 271 -3.37 13.78 -12.52
C TYR A 271 -4.75 13.16 -12.27
N ARG A 272 -5.38 12.67 -13.33
CA ARG A 272 -6.59 11.85 -13.25
C ARG A 272 -6.59 10.79 -14.35
N VAL A 273 -7.18 9.64 -14.07
CA VAL A 273 -7.12 8.46 -14.95
C VAL A 273 -8.53 7.94 -15.25
N ARG A 274 -8.75 7.46 -16.48
CA ARG A 274 -10.00 6.86 -16.94
C ARG A 274 -9.77 5.56 -17.71
N ALA A 275 -10.77 4.69 -17.72
CA ALA A 275 -10.78 3.49 -18.53
C ALA A 275 -11.22 3.78 -19.98
N ARG A 276 -10.66 3.03 -20.93
CA ARG A 276 -11.14 2.92 -22.32
C ARG A 276 -11.37 1.47 -22.69
N TRP A 277 -12.52 1.20 -23.29
CA TRP A 277 -12.86 -0.09 -23.90
C TRP A 277 -13.94 0.12 -24.96
N ASP A 278 -13.87 -0.63 -26.07
CA ASP A 278 -14.90 -0.68 -27.12
C ASP A 278 -15.40 0.71 -27.57
N GLY A 279 -14.45 1.57 -28.00
CA GLY A 279 -14.68 2.98 -28.40
C GLY A 279 -15.04 3.94 -27.25
N ASN A 280 -15.62 3.43 -26.18
CA ASN A 280 -16.12 4.16 -25.04
C ASN A 280 -15.02 4.57 -24.05
N ALA A 281 -15.32 5.56 -23.21
CA ALA A 281 -14.46 6.04 -22.13
C ALA A 281 -15.28 6.20 -20.84
N SER A 282 -14.71 5.83 -19.70
CA SER A 282 -15.34 6.09 -18.40
C SER A 282 -15.27 7.59 -18.08
N PRO A 283 -16.00 8.08 -17.06
CA PRO A 283 -15.60 9.28 -16.34
C PRO A 283 -14.13 9.18 -15.90
N PHE A 284 -13.47 10.32 -15.72
CA PHE A 284 -12.19 10.34 -15.00
C PHE A 284 -12.42 10.05 -13.51
N SER A 285 -11.39 9.51 -12.87
CA SER A 285 -11.25 9.56 -11.42
C SER A 285 -11.26 11.00 -10.91
N ASP A 286 -11.48 11.16 -9.60
CA ASP A 286 -11.12 12.40 -8.91
C ASP A 286 -9.63 12.74 -9.16
N PRO A 287 -9.28 14.04 -9.29
CA PRO A 287 -7.91 14.46 -9.54
C PRO A 287 -7.07 14.34 -8.27
N VAL A 288 -5.94 13.63 -8.37
CA VAL A 288 -4.88 13.64 -7.38
C VAL A 288 -3.84 14.71 -7.75
N THR A 289 -3.21 15.32 -6.74
CA THR A 289 -2.18 16.35 -6.95
C THR A 289 -0.95 16.09 -6.08
N PHE A 290 0.21 16.52 -6.58
CA PHE A 290 1.46 16.48 -5.84
C PHE A 290 2.29 17.74 -6.17
N HIS A 291 3.03 18.23 -5.19
CA HIS A 291 3.94 19.38 -5.31
C HIS A 291 5.37 18.88 -5.07
N VAL A 292 6.16 18.71 -6.14
CA VAL A 292 7.53 18.19 -6.02
C VAL A 292 8.46 19.33 -5.62
N LYS A 293 8.66 19.50 -4.30
CA LYS A 293 9.57 20.48 -3.71
C LYS A 293 10.47 19.79 -2.69
N LEU A 294 11.78 19.94 -2.82
CA LEU A 294 12.74 19.45 -1.83
C LEU A 294 12.71 20.38 -0.61
N GLY A 295 12.70 19.78 0.58
CA GLY A 295 12.96 20.48 1.82
C GLY A 295 14.45 20.44 2.19
N PRO A 296 14.90 21.31 3.10
CA PRO A 296 16.18 21.12 3.78
C PRO A 296 16.16 19.81 4.59
N VAL A 297 17.32 19.18 4.77
CA VAL A 297 17.44 18.07 5.72
C VAL A 297 17.19 18.58 7.15
N ARG A 298 16.61 17.71 7.97
CA ARG A 298 16.22 17.97 9.36
C ARG A 298 17.00 17.07 10.30
N ASP A 299 16.93 17.38 11.60
CA ASP A 299 17.58 16.60 12.67
C ASP A 299 19.07 16.34 12.39
N LEU A 300 19.77 17.31 11.80
CA LEU A 300 21.20 17.23 11.56
C LEU A 300 21.93 17.24 12.91
N ARG A 301 22.55 16.12 13.25
CA ARG A 301 23.28 15.86 14.49
C ARG A 301 24.77 15.72 14.19
N LEU A 302 25.59 16.14 15.14
CA LEU A 302 27.04 16.02 15.13
C LEU A 302 27.43 15.14 16.31
N ASP A 303 28.35 14.20 16.09
CA ASP A 303 28.87 13.27 17.09
C ASP A 303 30.41 13.25 16.99
N PRO A 304 31.13 13.86 17.95
CA PRO A 304 32.60 13.86 18.01
C PRO A 304 33.20 12.48 18.36
N VAL A 305 33.13 11.52 17.43
CA VAL A 305 33.59 10.13 17.65
C VAL A 305 35.08 10.04 18.05
N ARG A 306 35.94 10.95 17.57
CA ARG A 306 37.39 10.99 17.88
C ARG A 306 37.96 12.42 17.74
N ASP A 307 39.21 12.61 18.20
CA ASP A 307 40.02 13.84 18.15
C ASP A 307 40.02 14.65 16.85
N ARG A 308 39.85 13.96 15.71
CA ARG A 308 39.82 14.53 14.37
C ARG A 308 38.67 13.99 13.52
N PHE A 309 37.60 13.46 14.12
CA PHE A 309 36.50 12.84 13.38
C PHE A 309 35.15 13.26 13.95
N VAL A 310 34.31 13.85 13.09
CA VAL A 310 32.92 14.21 13.40
C VAL A 310 32.03 13.34 12.55
N HIS A 311 31.14 12.58 13.17
CA HIS A 311 30.07 11.88 12.48
C HIS A 311 28.85 12.80 12.37
N LEU A 312 28.33 12.95 11.16
CA LEU A 312 27.13 13.71 10.84
C LEU A 312 26.02 12.72 10.55
N ALA A 313 24.82 12.92 11.12
CA ALA A 313 23.63 12.15 10.80
C ALA A 313 22.42 13.08 10.60
N TRP A 314 21.52 12.79 9.65
CA TRP A 314 20.39 13.65 9.32
C TRP A 314 19.18 12.87 8.81
N ARG A 315 18.02 13.54 8.75
CA ARG A 315 16.79 13.03 8.16
C ARG A 315 16.38 13.86 6.94
N ASP A 316 16.05 13.18 5.85
CA ASP A 316 15.25 13.74 4.76
C ASP A 316 13.82 13.22 4.92
N SER A 317 12.84 14.12 4.91
CA SER A 317 11.42 13.81 5.14
C SER A 317 10.69 13.32 3.88
N LEU A 318 11.26 13.52 2.69
CA LEU A 318 10.69 13.09 1.42
C LEU A 318 11.59 12.06 0.70
N GLY A 319 12.91 12.13 0.92
CA GLY A 319 13.88 11.21 0.32
C GLY A 319 14.12 11.43 -1.17
N LEU A 320 13.75 12.61 -1.70
CA LEU A 320 13.75 12.92 -3.13
C LEU A 320 15.01 13.66 -3.59
N ALA A 321 15.95 13.97 -2.69
CA ALA A 321 17.24 14.52 -3.05
C ALA A 321 17.97 13.61 -4.04
N ALA A 322 18.54 14.17 -5.11
CA ALA A 322 19.40 13.43 -6.02
C ALA A 322 20.77 13.16 -5.36
N ALA A 323 21.29 14.15 -4.64
CA ALA A 323 22.51 14.08 -3.85
C ALA A 323 22.42 14.97 -2.61
N TYR A 324 23.35 14.79 -1.67
CA TYR A 324 23.61 15.74 -0.59
C TYR A 324 25.02 16.31 -0.71
N GLN A 325 25.19 17.62 -0.54
CA GLN A 325 26.49 18.24 -0.33
C GLN A 325 26.70 18.52 1.15
N VAL A 326 27.68 17.85 1.77
CA VAL A 326 28.10 18.19 3.13
C VAL A 326 29.06 19.36 3.05
N GLN A 327 28.74 20.46 3.74
CA GLN A 327 29.59 21.65 3.81
C GLN A 327 30.05 21.92 5.24
N ARG A 328 31.32 22.33 5.36
CA ARG A 328 31.95 22.71 6.63
C ARG A 328 32.55 24.10 6.53
N ALA A 329 32.42 24.89 7.59
CA ALA A 329 33.09 26.16 7.77
C ALA A 329 33.92 26.15 9.08
N ALA A 330 35.09 26.79 9.04
CA ALA A 330 35.86 27.12 10.23
C ALA A 330 35.19 28.27 11.02
N PRO A 331 35.64 28.60 12.26
CA PRO A 331 35.15 29.76 12.99
C PRO A 331 35.39 31.04 12.18
N GLY A 332 34.32 31.79 11.89
CA GLY A 332 34.36 33.01 11.08
C GLY A 332 34.66 32.82 9.58
N GLY A 333 35.03 31.63 9.10
CA GLY A 333 35.32 31.34 7.69
C GLY A 333 34.11 30.90 6.88
N ASP A 334 34.27 30.81 5.55
CA ASP A 334 33.23 30.37 4.62
C ASP A 334 32.98 28.85 4.61
N PHE A 335 31.83 28.44 4.07
CA PHE A 335 31.45 27.04 3.87
C PHE A 335 32.10 26.44 2.62
N VAL A 336 32.82 25.33 2.80
CA VAL A 336 33.44 24.54 1.73
C VAL A 336 32.77 23.16 1.68
N THR A 337 32.41 22.69 0.49
CA THR A 337 31.90 21.31 0.29
C THR A 337 33.01 20.30 0.57
N ARG A 338 32.77 19.38 1.51
CA ARG A 338 33.69 18.32 1.93
C ARG A 338 33.36 16.96 1.32
N ALA A 339 32.08 16.70 1.06
CA ALA A 339 31.61 15.51 0.36
C ALA A 339 30.38 15.82 -0.49
N VAL A 340 30.24 15.08 -1.60
CA VAL A 340 29.00 14.95 -2.36
C VAL A 340 28.57 13.49 -2.27
N LEU A 341 27.35 13.25 -1.80
CA LEU A 341 26.85 11.95 -1.36
C LEU A 341 25.59 11.58 -2.15
N SER A 342 25.28 10.29 -2.24
CA SER A 342 24.03 9.84 -2.88
C SER A 342 22.81 10.37 -2.12
N GLY A 343 21.69 10.58 -2.82
CA GLY A 343 20.39 10.91 -2.20
C GLY A 343 19.85 9.85 -1.21
N ARG A 344 20.50 8.69 -1.10
CA ARG A 344 20.18 7.62 -0.15
C ARG A 344 20.96 7.72 1.16
N GLU A 345 22.07 8.47 1.20
CA GLU A 345 22.86 8.60 2.43
C GLU A 345 22.09 9.37 3.51
N ARG A 346 22.24 8.96 4.77
CA ARG A 346 21.67 9.64 5.94
C ARG A 346 22.71 9.94 7.02
N ALA A 347 23.95 9.56 6.79
CA ALA A 347 25.08 9.84 7.66
C ALA A 347 26.40 9.90 6.88
N TRP A 348 27.41 10.59 7.42
CA TRP A 348 28.76 10.69 6.86
C TRP A 348 29.76 11.09 7.94
N THR A 349 31.03 10.67 7.85
CA THR A 349 32.06 11.02 8.82
C THR A 349 33.12 11.91 8.18
N ASP A 350 33.30 13.11 8.73
CA ASP A 350 34.34 14.05 8.34
C ASP A 350 35.68 13.71 8.99
N THR A 351 36.77 14.17 8.38
CA THR A 351 38.12 14.14 8.97
C THR A 351 38.68 15.55 9.06
N LEU A 352 39.14 15.92 10.25
CA LEU A 352 39.62 17.26 10.60
C LEU A 352 41.14 17.36 10.45
N GLU A 353 41.59 18.48 9.92
CA GLU A 353 43.01 18.80 9.78
C GLU A 353 43.64 19.20 11.13
N ALA A 354 42.85 19.73 12.07
CA ALA A 354 43.30 20.15 13.40
C ALA A 354 42.41 19.55 14.52
N ARG A 355 43.03 19.22 15.65
CA ARG A 355 42.32 18.81 16.89
C ARG A 355 41.74 20.04 17.60
N GLY A 356 40.62 19.87 18.31
CA GLY A 356 40.17 20.86 19.29
C GLY A 356 39.78 22.22 18.69
N ALA A 357 39.16 22.21 17.51
CA ALA A 357 38.65 23.38 16.82
C ALA A 357 37.13 23.25 16.62
N ALA A 358 36.40 24.33 16.87
CA ALA A 358 34.98 24.39 16.57
C ALA A 358 34.74 24.46 15.06
N TYR A 359 33.78 23.68 14.55
CA TYR A 359 33.39 23.69 13.15
C TYR A 359 31.88 23.86 13.01
N ARG A 360 31.47 24.57 11.96
CA ARG A 360 30.07 24.73 11.57
C ARG A 360 29.78 23.82 10.40
N TYR A 361 28.67 23.10 10.46
CA TYR A 361 28.23 22.19 9.42
C TYR A 361 26.82 22.55 8.93
N ARG A 362 26.62 22.39 7.62
CA ARG A 362 25.30 22.39 6.99
C ARG A 362 25.29 21.38 5.84
N ILE A 363 24.12 20.88 5.50
CA ILE A 363 23.94 19.94 4.38
C ILE A 363 22.99 20.56 3.37
N ALA A 364 23.38 20.56 2.10
CA ALA A 364 22.50 20.95 1.01
C ALA A 364 21.90 19.70 0.36
N SER A 365 20.57 19.56 0.37
CA SER A 365 19.87 18.65 -0.55
C SER A 365 19.98 19.24 -1.96
N SER A 366 20.30 18.41 -2.96
CA SER A 366 20.29 18.83 -4.37
C SER A 366 19.17 18.18 -5.17
N THR A 367 18.59 18.95 -6.09
CA THR A 367 17.77 18.41 -7.20
C THR A 367 18.66 17.75 -8.27
N SER A 368 18.05 17.11 -9.26
CA SER A 368 18.75 16.53 -10.42
C SER A 368 19.39 17.58 -11.34
N ASP A 369 18.92 18.83 -11.31
CA ASP A 369 19.47 19.99 -12.05
C ASP A 369 20.35 20.92 -11.18
N GLY A 370 20.69 20.50 -9.96
CA GLY A 370 21.71 21.14 -9.14
C GLY A 370 21.27 22.34 -8.29
N LEU A 371 19.95 22.60 -8.16
CA LEU A 371 19.44 23.54 -7.14
C LEU A 371 19.77 23.01 -5.74
N LEU A 372 20.36 23.85 -4.90
CA LEU A 372 20.81 23.51 -3.55
C LEU A 372 19.91 24.11 -2.48
N ILE A 373 19.40 23.26 -1.58
CA ILE A 373 18.51 23.65 -0.47
C ILE A 373 19.20 23.28 0.84
N TYR A 374 19.71 24.29 1.54
CA TYR A 374 20.55 24.14 2.73
C TYR A 374 19.74 23.91 3.99
N SER A 375 20.21 22.99 4.84
CA SER A 375 19.81 22.89 6.25
C SER A 375 20.14 24.17 7.02
N GLU A 376 19.52 24.29 8.19
CA GLU A 376 20.07 25.13 9.26
C GLU A 376 21.54 24.77 9.53
N THR A 377 22.29 25.75 10.03
CA THR A 377 23.69 25.55 10.45
C THR A 377 23.73 25.05 11.88
N VAL A 378 24.29 23.86 12.08
CA VAL A 378 24.73 23.38 13.38
C VAL A 378 26.22 23.70 13.59
N TRP A 379 26.63 23.78 14.84
CA TRP A 379 28.01 24.01 15.25
C TRP A 379 28.36 23.03 16.36
N GLU A 380 29.59 22.53 16.35
CA GLU A 380 30.11 21.66 17.40
C GLU A 380 31.53 22.11 17.75
N GLU A 381 31.84 22.18 19.04
CA GLU A 381 33.22 22.29 19.50
C GLU A 381 33.77 20.88 19.72
N VAL A 382 34.51 20.38 18.74
CA VAL A 382 35.09 19.03 18.78
C VAL A 382 36.06 18.97 19.97
N PRO A 383 35.80 18.14 21.01
CA PRO A 383 36.56 18.23 22.25
C PRO A 383 38.06 18.00 22.04
N ARG A 384 38.88 18.70 22.83
CA ARG A 384 40.27 18.31 23.04
C ARG A 384 40.31 17.05 23.90
N PHE A 385 40.18 15.90 23.26
CA PHE A 385 40.58 14.63 23.87
C PHE A 385 42.03 14.75 24.36
N GLN A 386 42.30 14.14 25.51
CA GLN A 386 43.50 14.45 26.29
C GLN A 386 44.78 14.26 25.51
N GLU A 387 45.71 15.20 25.71
CA GLU A 387 46.99 15.22 25.03
C GLU A 387 47.75 13.92 25.31
N GLY A 388 48.18 13.24 24.25
CA GLY A 388 48.84 11.94 24.33
C GLY A 388 47.93 10.70 24.36
N MET A 389 46.59 10.78 24.23
CA MET A 389 45.71 9.59 24.19
C MET A 389 45.14 9.23 22.81
N VAL A 390 44.71 7.96 22.66
CA VAL A 390 44.11 7.34 21.47
C VAL A 390 42.82 6.60 21.83
N TRP A 391 41.78 6.72 21.00
CA TRP A 391 40.52 5.99 21.19
C TRP A 391 40.57 4.57 20.59
N ILE A 392 40.40 3.57 21.45
CA ILE A 392 40.15 2.18 21.08
C ILE A 392 38.63 1.97 21.03
N SER A 393 38.13 1.45 19.92
CA SER A 393 36.70 1.32 19.66
C SER A 393 36.05 0.28 20.57
N GLY A 394 34.74 0.43 20.79
CA GLY A 394 33.91 -0.64 21.36
C GLY A 394 33.77 -1.82 20.39
N SER A 395 33.32 -2.97 20.92
CA SER A 395 33.10 -4.19 20.15
C SER A 395 31.89 -4.95 20.69
N GLY A 396 30.81 -5.02 19.91
CA GLY A 396 29.53 -5.55 20.39
C GLY A 396 28.99 -4.67 21.54
N GLU A 397 28.68 -5.30 22.67
CA GLU A 397 28.18 -4.63 23.88
C GLU A 397 29.27 -3.90 24.67
N ALA A 398 30.56 -4.21 24.42
CA ALA A 398 31.66 -3.60 25.15
C ALA A 398 31.90 -2.15 24.66
N SER A 399 31.79 -1.19 25.58
CA SER A 399 32.16 0.22 25.33
C SER A 399 33.61 0.37 24.87
N GLY A 400 33.89 1.49 24.18
CA GLY A 400 35.26 1.91 23.85
C GLY A 400 35.96 2.57 25.03
N PHE A 401 37.24 2.90 24.85
CA PHE A 401 38.08 3.52 25.88
C PHE A 401 39.22 4.32 25.25
N PHE A 402 39.79 5.26 26.00
CA PHE A 402 41.04 5.91 25.63
C PHE A 402 42.21 5.18 26.26
N LEU A 403 43.30 5.03 25.52
CA LEU A 403 44.57 4.49 25.98
C LEU A 403 45.65 5.54 25.74
N ASP A 404 46.62 5.70 26.64
CA ASP A 404 47.79 6.54 26.33
C ASP A 404 48.53 5.99 25.10
N ALA A 405 48.90 6.90 24.19
CA ALA A 405 49.58 6.59 22.94
C ALA A 405 50.93 5.91 23.22
N SER A 406 51.64 6.41 24.22
CA SER A 406 52.89 5.87 24.75
C SER A 406 52.70 5.36 26.18
N GLU A 407 53.75 4.78 26.72
CA GLU A 407 53.95 4.58 28.15
C GLU A 407 53.98 5.93 28.90
N VAL A 408 53.68 5.91 30.20
CA VAL A 408 53.83 7.08 31.07
C VAL A 408 55.30 7.44 31.15
N THR A 409 55.62 8.69 30.81
CA THR A 409 56.99 9.19 30.75
C THR A 409 57.54 9.63 32.11
N VAL A 410 58.87 9.69 32.24
CA VAL A 410 59.58 10.32 33.35
C VAL A 410 59.09 11.74 33.60
N ALA A 411 58.81 12.52 32.55
CA ALA A 411 58.25 13.87 32.69
C ALA A 411 56.87 13.88 33.40
N GLN A 412 55.95 12.99 32.99
CA GLN A 412 54.64 12.87 33.61
C GLN A 412 54.72 12.30 35.04
N TYR A 413 55.57 11.30 35.27
CA TYR A 413 55.70 10.67 36.58
C TYR A 413 56.42 11.57 37.61
N LEU A 414 57.40 12.39 37.19
CA LEU A 414 57.99 13.41 38.06
C LEU A 414 56.97 14.52 38.45
N GLU A 415 55.99 14.82 37.60
CA GLU A 415 54.88 15.71 37.99
C GLU A 415 54.01 15.09 39.11
N PHE A 416 53.69 13.80 39.00
CA PHE A 416 53.00 13.03 40.05
C PHE A 416 53.80 13.00 41.36
N CYS A 417 55.11 12.75 41.32
CA CYS A 417 55.99 12.81 42.49
C CYS A 417 55.95 14.20 43.15
N ARG A 418 56.10 15.25 42.35
CA ARG A 418 56.07 16.66 42.80
C ARG A 418 54.74 17.03 43.47
N GLU A 419 53.60 16.71 42.85
CA GLU A 419 52.28 17.06 43.39
C GLU A 419 51.90 16.22 44.61
N THR A 420 52.22 14.92 44.61
CA THR A 420 51.90 14.04 45.73
C THR A 420 52.95 14.03 46.85
N ARG A 421 54.06 14.76 46.68
CA ARG A 421 55.23 14.81 47.58
C ARG A 421 55.82 13.42 47.87
N ARG A 422 55.94 12.62 46.81
CA ARG A 422 56.70 11.35 46.79
C ARG A 422 58.08 11.59 46.21
N ASP A 423 59.07 10.81 46.67
CA ASP A 423 60.36 10.72 45.99
C ASP A 423 60.20 10.01 44.63
N PRO A 424 61.07 10.29 43.63
CA PRO A 424 61.13 9.52 42.40
C PRO A 424 61.57 8.06 42.64
N PRO A 425 61.26 7.12 41.72
CA PRO A 425 61.72 5.74 41.82
C PRO A 425 63.25 5.62 41.79
N PRO A 426 63.83 4.50 42.27
CA PRO A 426 65.26 4.27 42.20
C PRO A 426 65.79 4.37 40.76
N ASP A 427 66.95 5.01 40.57
CA ASP A 427 67.63 5.06 39.28
C ASP A 427 67.91 3.62 38.77
N PRO A 428 67.58 3.29 37.49
CA PRO A 428 67.74 1.95 36.91
C PRO A 428 69.20 1.56 36.67
N ARG A 429 70.15 2.50 36.79
CA ARG A 429 71.60 2.30 36.65
C ARG A 429 72.02 1.74 35.29
N PHE A 430 71.30 2.11 34.23
CA PHE A 430 71.65 1.76 32.86
C PHE A 430 73.08 2.27 32.54
N PRO A 431 74.01 1.38 32.13
CA PRO A 431 75.35 1.77 31.70
C PRO A 431 75.32 2.90 30.66
N GLY A 432 75.98 4.02 30.99
CA GLY A 432 76.03 5.21 30.13
C GLY A 432 74.87 6.21 30.29
N GLN A 433 73.81 5.88 31.03
CA GLN A 433 72.64 6.75 31.25
C GLN A 433 72.38 7.05 32.74
N PRO A 434 73.32 7.70 33.48
CA PRO A 434 73.13 8.03 34.89
C PRO A 434 72.15 9.20 35.10
N GLY A 435 71.32 9.13 36.13
CA GLY A 435 70.39 10.22 36.49
C GLY A 435 69.09 10.18 35.69
N TYR A 436 68.58 8.97 35.42
CA TYR A 436 67.37 8.72 34.63
C TYR A 436 66.15 9.50 35.16
N TRP A 437 66.07 9.63 36.48
CA TRP A 437 65.02 10.34 37.22
C TRP A 437 65.38 11.79 37.61
N ALA A 438 66.53 12.31 37.17
CA ALA A 438 67.01 13.64 37.60
C ALA A 438 66.28 14.81 36.91
N TYR A 439 65.75 14.60 35.71
CA TYR A 439 65.09 15.64 34.92
C TYR A 439 63.89 15.07 34.13
N PRO A 440 62.82 15.87 33.89
CA PRO A 440 61.75 15.50 32.98
C PRO A 440 62.27 15.13 31.59
N SER A 441 61.87 13.97 31.09
CA SER A 441 62.22 13.47 29.76
C SER A 441 61.10 12.58 29.20
N ALA A 442 61.17 12.28 27.89
CA ALA A 442 60.25 11.37 27.21
C ALA A 442 60.58 9.88 27.44
N MET A 443 61.59 9.55 28.24
CA MET A 443 61.88 8.16 28.63
C MET A 443 60.70 7.56 29.41
N PRO A 444 60.39 6.25 29.28
CA PRO A 444 59.30 5.62 30.04
C PRO A 444 59.61 5.56 31.54
N ALA A 445 58.58 5.59 32.38
CA ALA A 445 58.69 5.45 33.82
C ALA A 445 58.99 3.98 34.19
N VAL A 446 60.22 3.70 34.63
CA VAL A 446 60.68 2.35 35.04
C VAL A 446 61.13 2.29 36.50
N ASN A 447 61.31 1.08 37.05
CA ASN A 447 61.42 0.82 38.50
C ASN A 447 60.16 1.23 39.29
N VAL A 448 59.01 1.34 38.62
CA VAL A 448 57.71 1.61 39.25
C VAL A 448 57.00 0.32 39.62
N SER A 449 56.42 0.27 40.82
CA SER A 449 55.60 -0.87 41.24
C SER A 449 54.20 -0.80 40.62
N TRP A 450 53.46 -1.92 40.66
CA TRP A 450 52.04 -1.90 40.28
C TRP A 450 51.25 -0.93 41.18
N GLN A 451 51.60 -0.88 42.47
CA GLN A 451 50.97 0.01 43.44
C GLN A 451 51.23 1.50 43.13
N ASP A 452 52.41 1.83 42.60
CA ASP A 452 52.74 3.17 42.10
C ASP A 452 51.94 3.52 40.84
N ALA A 453 51.83 2.59 39.90
CA ALA A 453 51.11 2.76 38.65
C ALA A 453 49.62 3.08 38.91
N VAL A 454 48.95 2.35 39.80
CA VAL A 454 47.55 2.66 40.17
C VAL A 454 47.40 3.94 41.00
N ASN A 455 48.40 4.28 41.83
CA ASN A 455 48.44 5.57 42.53
C ASN A 455 48.53 6.75 41.55
N PHE A 456 49.31 6.60 40.46
CA PHE A 456 49.39 7.58 39.38
C PHE A 456 48.06 7.71 38.63
N CYS A 457 47.41 6.58 38.28
CA CYS A 457 46.08 6.59 37.65
C CYS A 457 45.04 7.33 38.53
N ASN A 458 45.00 7.05 39.83
CA ASN A 458 44.10 7.74 40.77
C ASN A 458 44.41 9.24 40.90
N TRP A 459 45.68 9.65 40.94
CA TRP A 459 46.08 11.08 40.93
C TRP A 459 45.65 11.78 39.64
N ARG A 460 45.91 11.18 38.47
CA ARG A 460 45.51 11.74 37.17
C ARG A 460 43.99 11.86 37.05
N SER A 461 43.24 10.95 37.67
CA SER A 461 41.77 11.03 37.78
C SER A 461 41.33 12.24 38.60
N ALA A 462 41.92 12.41 39.79
CA ALA A 462 41.57 13.49 40.71
C ALA A 462 41.84 14.89 40.14
N ARG A 463 42.93 15.07 39.36
CA ARG A 463 43.22 16.33 38.65
C ARG A 463 42.12 16.78 37.68
N LEU A 464 41.30 15.84 37.20
CA LEU A 464 40.23 16.09 36.23
C LEU A 464 38.82 15.98 36.85
N GLY A 465 38.72 15.82 38.18
CA GLY A 465 37.44 15.63 38.87
C GLY A 465 36.75 14.28 38.62
N LEU A 466 37.46 13.31 38.04
CA LEU A 466 36.96 11.95 37.78
C LEU A 466 36.99 11.11 39.06
N ARG A 467 36.08 10.14 39.18
CA ARG A 467 36.04 9.19 40.30
C ARG A 467 37.23 8.24 40.20
N PRO A 468 38.13 8.18 41.20
CA PRO A 468 39.29 7.28 41.18
C PRO A 468 38.88 5.84 40.89
N ALA A 469 39.62 5.15 40.02
CA ALA A 469 39.26 3.81 39.57
C ALA A 469 39.66 2.71 40.56
N TYR A 470 40.57 2.98 41.50
CA TYR A 470 41.01 2.01 42.51
C TYR A 470 40.69 2.49 43.93
N GLY A 471 40.23 1.58 44.78
CA GLY A 471 40.09 1.77 46.23
C GLY A 471 41.11 0.98 47.03
N ASP A 472 40.93 0.93 48.36
CA ASP A 472 41.85 0.27 49.31
C ASP A 472 42.08 -1.24 49.06
N SER A 473 41.22 -1.88 48.27
CA SER A 473 41.36 -3.28 47.84
C SER A 473 42.40 -3.50 46.75
N GLY A 474 42.83 -2.44 46.05
CA GLY A 474 43.62 -2.55 44.83
C GLY A 474 42.85 -3.14 43.63
N GLU A 475 41.53 -3.31 43.73
CA GLU A 475 40.70 -3.73 42.59
C GLU A 475 40.02 -2.54 41.92
N VAL A 476 39.69 -2.69 40.64
CA VAL A 476 38.97 -1.67 39.87
C VAL A 476 37.54 -1.54 40.42
N ILE A 477 37.17 -0.34 40.85
CA ILE A 477 35.84 -0.02 41.36
C ILE A 477 34.83 -0.12 40.20
N PRO A 478 33.79 -0.98 40.30
CA PRO A 478 32.81 -1.13 39.23
C PRO A 478 32.12 0.18 38.86
N GLY A 479 32.15 0.52 37.58
CA GLY A 479 31.52 1.74 37.06
C GLY A 479 32.20 3.05 37.47
N ALA A 480 33.46 3.04 37.88
CA ALA A 480 34.28 4.26 37.98
C ALA A 480 34.63 4.82 36.58
N ASP A 481 34.82 6.14 36.50
CA ASP A 481 35.10 6.88 35.25
C ASP A 481 36.52 7.47 35.19
N GLY A 482 37.32 7.32 36.26
CA GLY A 482 38.74 7.68 36.29
C GLY A 482 39.65 6.71 35.54
N PHE A 483 40.92 7.09 35.46
CA PHE A 483 41.97 6.27 34.86
C PHE A 483 42.23 5.00 35.65
N ARG A 484 42.57 3.95 34.92
CA ARG A 484 43.11 2.70 35.44
C ARG A 484 44.21 2.15 34.52
N LEU A 485 44.80 1.04 34.90
CA LEU A 485 45.61 0.23 33.99
C LEU A 485 44.71 -0.54 33.00
N PRO A 486 45.18 -0.81 31.77
CA PRO A 486 44.46 -1.68 30.84
C PRO A 486 44.38 -3.12 31.37
N GLY A 487 43.28 -3.81 31.08
CA GLY A 487 43.17 -5.25 31.20
C GLY A 487 43.59 -5.96 29.91
N ARG A 488 43.69 -7.29 29.94
CA ARG A 488 44.12 -8.12 28.80
C ARG A 488 43.23 -7.91 27.57
N THR A 489 41.91 -7.95 27.75
CA THR A 489 40.95 -7.75 26.66
C THR A 489 41.05 -6.36 26.02
N GLU A 490 41.52 -5.35 26.75
CA GLU A 490 41.74 -4.01 26.22
C GLU A 490 43.08 -3.90 25.49
N PHE A 491 44.12 -4.53 26.05
CA PHE A 491 45.44 -4.66 25.42
C PHE A 491 45.36 -5.36 24.06
N ASP A 492 44.72 -6.54 24.01
CA ASP A 492 44.53 -7.32 22.78
C ASP A 492 43.66 -6.55 21.75
N ARG A 493 42.66 -5.77 22.21
CA ARG A 493 41.82 -4.93 21.33
C ARG A 493 42.61 -3.76 20.74
N ALA A 494 43.47 -3.13 21.53
CA ALA A 494 44.35 -2.05 21.09
C ALA A 494 45.35 -2.54 20.02
N LEU A 495 45.96 -3.71 20.23
CA LEU A 495 46.81 -4.39 19.25
C LEU A 495 46.03 -4.76 17.98
N THR A 496 44.80 -5.27 18.11
CA THR A 496 43.94 -5.61 16.96
C THR A 496 43.59 -4.38 16.11
N GLN A 497 43.41 -3.21 16.73
CA GLN A 497 43.01 -1.98 16.03
C GLN A 497 44.18 -1.20 15.41
N PHE A 498 45.37 -1.24 16.02
CA PHE A 498 46.51 -0.39 15.62
C PHE A 498 47.82 -1.14 15.31
N GLY A 499 47.85 -2.46 15.51
CA GLY A 499 49.04 -3.30 15.31
C GLY A 499 50.12 -3.14 16.38
N ALA A 500 51.23 -3.84 16.17
CA ALA A 500 52.39 -3.88 17.08
C ALA A 500 53.65 -3.29 16.41
N ALA A 501 53.50 -2.16 15.71
CA ALA A 501 54.61 -1.52 15.02
C ALA A 501 55.57 -0.80 16.00
N GLY A 502 56.86 -0.77 15.66
CA GLY A 502 57.85 0.10 16.31
C GLY A 502 58.45 -0.37 17.65
N GLY A 503 58.07 -1.55 18.16
CA GLY A 503 58.52 -2.06 19.46
C GLY A 503 60.04 -2.28 19.59
N ASN A 504 60.62 -1.71 20.64
CA ASN A 504 62.01 -1.97 21.07
C ASN A 504 62.13 -3.35 21.76
N PHE A 505 63.11 -4.16 21.35
CA PHE A 505 63.29 -5.52 21.85
C PHE A 505 64.77 -5.93 21.86
N LEU A 506 65.09 -6.95 22.66
CA LEU A 506 66.40 -7.58 22.61
C LEU A 506 66.59 -8.20 21.22
N ASP A 507 67.70 -7.86 20.57
CA ASP A 507 68.03 -8.13 19.16
C ASP A 507 67.22 -7.32 18.11
N SER A 508 66.60 -6.19 18.47
CA SER A 508 66.04 -5.24 17.48
C SER A 508 67.12 -4.33 16.86
N PRO A 509 67.03 -4.02 15.54
CA PRO A 509 67.90 -3.06 14.86
C PRO A 509 67.35 -1.63 14.95
N ASP A 510 66.96 -1.18 16.15
CA ASP A 510 66.38 0.15 16.42
C ASP A 510 67.41 1.16 16.95
N GLY A 511 68.51 0.69 17.54
CA GLY A 511 69.61 1.49 18.05
C GLY A 511 69.61 1.71 19.57
N TRP A 512 68.80 0.99 20.35
CA TRP A 512 68.65 1.21 21.80
C TRP A 512 69.02 -0.03 22.64
N ASP A 513 70.11 0.05 23.42
CA ASP A 513 70.53 -1.00 24.37
C ASP A 513 69.62 -1.09 25.63
N TYR A 514 68.78 -0.08 25.85
CA TYR A 514 67.91 0.16 27.02
C TYR A 514 66.54 0.69 26.51
N PRO A 515 65.58 1.12 27.36
CA PRO A 515 64.36 1.72 26.86
C PRO A 515 64.66 2.93 25.96
N ALA A 516 63.94 3.02 24.84
CA ALA A 516 63.88 4.19 23.99
C ALA A 516 62.90 5.22 24.61
N PRO A 517 63.04 6.52 24.28
CA PRO A 517 61.99 7.49 24.58
C PRO A 517 60.64 7.06 23.98
N ALA A 518 59.57 7.19 24.75
CA ALA A 518 58.29 6.54 24.52
C ALA A 518 57.53 7.10 23.28
N ASP A 519 58.00 8.20 22.69
CA ASP A 519 57.46 8.88 21.51
C ASP A 519 58.23 8.59 20.20
N THR A 520 59.28 7.75 20.23
CA THR A 520 60.29 7.65 19.15
C THR A 520 59.89 7.04 17.81
N THR A 521 58.78 6.29 17.69
CA THR A 521 58.54 5.52 16.45
C THR A 521 57.92 6.37 15.32
N PRO A 522 58.23 6.09 14.03
CA PRO A 522 57.83 6.94 12.91
C PRO A 522 56.30 7.05 12.72
N ALA A 523 55.81 8.29 12.63
CA ALA A 523 54.38 8.65 12.63
C ALA A 523 53.60 8.30 11.34
N ALA A 524 53.64 7.03 10.91
CA ALA A 524 53.13 6.58 9.61
C ALA A 524 52.14 5.40 9.63
N ALA A 525 52.03 4.62 10.72
CA ALA A 525 51.25 3.37 10.71
C ALA A 525 50.39 3.11 11.96
N SER A 526 50.93 3.28 13.17
CA SER A 526 50.19 3.11 14.42
C SER A 526 49.99 4.44 15.14
N HIS A 527 48.84 4.59 15.80
CA HIS A 527 48.61 5.69 16.74
C HIS A 527 49.15 5.38 18.15
N LEU A 528 49.46 4.11 18.41
CA LEU A 528 50.07 3.62 19.64
C LEU A 528 51.56 3.35 19.39
N GLN A 529 52.37 3.83 20.32
CA GLN A 529 53.81 3.61 20.44
C GLN A 529 54.08 2.44 21.40
N HIS A 530 55.06 1.61 21.04
CA HIS A 530 55.66 0.57 21.90
C HIS A 530 54.70 -0.37 22.64
N LEU A 531 53.50 -0.61 22.13
CA LEU A 531 52.51 -1.46 22.84
C LEU A 531 52.95 -2.93 22.95
N LEU A 532 53.83 -3.40 22.06
CA LEU A 532 54.71 -4.53 22.35
C LEU A 532 56.15 -3.99 22.38
N GLY A 533 56.94 -4.39 23.36
CA GLY A 533 58.34 -3.97 23.52
C GLY A 533 58.53 -2.70 24.35
N ASN A 534 59.74 -2.15 24.29
CA ASN A 534 60.27 -1.06 25.11
C ASN A 534 60.27 -1.34 26.61
N VAL A 535 59.12 -1.30 27.29
CA VAL A 535 58.97 -1.69 28.69
C VAL A 535 57.70 -2.53 28.88
N TRP A 536 57.78 -3.48 29.80
CA TRP A 536 56.63 -4.29 30.19
C TRP A 536 55.54 -3.42 30.81
N GLU A 537 54.30 -3.70 30.47
CA GLU A 537 53.14 -2.89 30.84
C GLU A 537 52.41 -3.49 32.04
N TRP A 538 52.39 -2.80 33.19
CA TRP A 538 51.51 -3.18 34.30
C TRP A 538 50.03 -3.10 33.88
N THR A 539 49.27 -4.17 34.19
CA THR A 539 47.84 -4.28 33.85
C THR A 539 46.94 -4.19 35.09
N SER A 540 45.63 -4.10 34.88
CA SER A 540 44.64 -4.30 35.96
C SER A 540 44.38 -5.78 36.29
N GLU A 541 44.94 -6.74 35.53
CA GLU A 541 44.64 -8.17 35.71
C GLU A 541 45.29 -8.77 36.97
N ALA A 542 44.52 -9.61 37.66
CA ALA A 542 45.00 -10.40 38.80
C ALA A 542 45.71 -11.67 38.32
N GLY A 543 46.95 -11.85 38.74
CA GLY A 543 47.74 -13.07 38.51
C GLY A 543 47.60 -14.10 39.64
N GLY A 544 48.09 -15.31 39.41
CA GLY A 544 48.10 -16.37 40.41
C GLY A 544 48.95 -16.02 41.65
N ARG A 545 48.53 -16.47 42.84
CA ARG A 545 49.24 -16.24 44.12
C ARG A 545 49.43 -14.75 44.48
N SER A 546 48.38 -13.94 44.31
CA SER A 546 48.37 -12.49 44.62
C SER A 546 49.39 -11.67 43.83
N THR A 547 49.70 -12.10 42.61
CA THR A 547 50.51 -11.33 41.65
C THR A 547 49.63 -10.43 40.78
N ARG A 548 50.24 -9.51 40.03
CA ARG A 548 49.61 -8.72 38.96
C ARG A 548 50.31 -9.03 37.64
N VAL A 549 49.55 -9.04 36.55
CA VAL A 549 50.05 -9.40 35.22
C VAL A 549 50.75 -8.20 34.58
N ILE A 550 51.85 -8.48 33.87
CA ILE A 550 52.52 -7.58 32.93
C ILE A 550 52.44 -8.13 31.52
N LEU A 551 52.25 -7.25 30.53
CA LEU A 551 52.14 -7.60 29.12
C LEU A 551 53.19 -6.88 28.24
N GLY A 552 53.31 -7.30 26.99
CA GLY A 552 53.97 -6.54 25.93
C GLY A 552 55.43 -6.89 25.65
N GLY A 553 56.20 -7.32 26.66
CA GLY A 553 57.64 -7.46 26.55
C GLY A 553 58.39 -6.14 26.79
N SER A 554 59.69 -6.10 26.52
CA SER A 554 60.56 -4.95 26.77
C SER A 554 61.83 -4.98 25.91
N TYR A 555 62.67 -3.95 25.99
CA TYR A 555 64.02 -3.89 25.42
C TYR A 555 64.91 -5.10 25.80
N SER A 556 64.65 -5.77 26.93
CA SER A 556 65.38 -6.96 27.37
C SER A 556 64.70 -8.28 27.00
N THR A 557 63.61 -8.25 26.23
CA THR A 557 62.83 -9.42 25.82
C THR A 557 63.24 -9.83 24.41
N PRO A 558 63.66 -11.08 24.15
CA PRO A 558 64.05 -11.53 22.80
C PRO A 558 62.94 -11.29 21.78
N ARG A 559 63.23 -10.53 20.71
CA ARG A 559 62.25 -10.14 19.68
C ARG A 559 61.44 -11.31 19.09
N ARG A 560 62.01 -12.51 19.06
CA ARG A 560 61.32 -13.75 18.62
C ARG A 560 60.07 -14.12 19.44
N LEU A 561 59.89 -13.55 20.64
CA LEU A 561 58.72 -13.77 21.49
C LEU A 561 57.56 -12.82 21.15
N ALA A 562 57.80 -11.73 20.42
CA ALA A 562 56.79 -10.73 20.03
C ALA A 562 55.86 -11.18 18.88
N GLY A 563 55.89 -12.47 18.50
CA GLY A 563 54.90 -13.07 17.61
C GLY A 563 53.59 -13.44 18.32
N GLU A 564 53.64 -13.52 19.65
CA GLU A 564 52.50 -13.55 20.57
C GLU A 564 52.59 -12.32 21.49
N VAL A 565 51.57 -12.05 22.31
CA VAL A 565 51.69 -11.04 23.37
C VAL A 565 52.45 -11.67 24.55
N PRO A 566 53.67 -11.22 24.89
CA PRO A 566 54.40 -11.79 26.02
C PRO A 566 53.68 -11.47 27.33
N GLU A 567 53.67 -12.42 28.27
CA GLU A 567 52.95 -12.31 29.54
C GLU A 567 53.81 -12.87 30.69
N PHE A 568 53.89 -12.14 31.80
CA PHE A 568 54.43 -12.59 33.08
C PHE A 568 53.59 -12.03 34.23
N ALA A 569 53.81 -12.49 35.47
CA ALA A 569 53.19 -11.90 36.64
C ALA A 569 54.17 -11.79 37.82
N TYR A 570 54.10 -10.66 38.53
CA TYR A 570 54.98 -10.32 39.66
C TYR A 570 54.16 -9.80 40.84
N LEU A 571 54.74 -9.73 42.04
CA LEU A 571 54.04 -9.17 43.21
C LEU A 571 53.76 -7.66 43.01
N PRO A 572 52.71 -7.08 43.63
CA PRO A 572 52.29 -5.69 43.36
C PRO A 572 53.31 -4.62 43.80
N ASP A 573 54.24 -4.98 44.68
CA ASP A 573 55.35 -4.19 45.19
C ASP A 573 56.67 -4.39 44.40
N TRP A 574 56.69 -5.30 43.42
CA TRP A 574 57.87 -5.57 42.61
C TRP A 574 58.23 -4.38 41.71
N THR A 575 59.52 -4.06 41.61
CA THR A 575 60.05 -3.00 40.74
C THR A 575 61.13 -3.56 39.83
N SER A 576 61.13 -3.19 38.54
CA SER A 576 62.17 -3.60 37.58
C SER A 576 62.49 -2.45 36.62
N PRO A 577 63.76 -2.31 36.16
CA PRO A 577 64.12 -1.33 35.14
C PRO A 577 63.51 -1.69 33.76
N THR A 578 62.91 -2.87 33.63
CA THR A 578 62.21 -3.34 32.43
C THR A 578 60.69 -3.14 32.46
N ILE A 579 60.10 -2.70 33.59
CA ILE A 579 58.64 -2.60 33.76
C ILE A 579 58.24 -1.14 33.97
N GLY A 580 57.25 -0.70 33.20
CA GLY A 580 56.55 0.58 33.30
C GLY A 580 55.03 0.38 33.19
N PHE A 581 54.31 1.38 32.68
CA PHE A 581 52.86 1.31 32.49
C PHE A 581 52.32 2.43 31.59
N ARG A 582 51.12 2.23 31.04
CA ARG A 582 50.29 3.25 30.38
C ARG A 582 48.88 3.30 30.98
N CYS A 583 48.22 4.46 30.96
CA CYS A 583 46.86 4.57 31.51
C CYS A 583 45.79 4.31 30.44
N LEU A 584 44.71 3.67 30.87
CA LEU A 584 43.43 3.59 30.21
C LEU A 584 42.44 4.55 30.91
N LEU A 585 41.62 5.26 30.14
CA LEU A 585 40.46 6.01 30.62
C LEU A 585 39.19 5.37 30.01
N PRO A 586 38.23 4.90 30.83
CA PRO A 586 36.97 4.36 30.32
C PRO A 586 36.26 5.35 29.39
N GLY A 587 35.66 4.84 28.31
CA GLY A 587 34.73 5.65 27.52
C GLY A 587 33.45 5.96 28.30
N PRO A 588 32.62 6.91 27.82
CA PRO A 588 31.30 7.14 28.40
C PRO A 588 30.51 5.83 28.37
N GLY A 589 30.07 5.38 29.54
CA GLY A 589 29.43 4.08 29.71
C GLY A 589 28.10 4.01 28.97
N GLY A 590 28.09 3.35 27.82
CA GLY A 590 26.86 3.08 27.09
C GLY A 590 26.08 1.94 27.73
N GLU A 591 24.77 2.13 27.91
CA GLU A 591 23.86 0.99 27.99
C GLU A 591 24.02 0.17 26.70
N ALA A 592 24.17 -1.15 26.82
CA ALA A 592 24.04 -2.07 25.69
C ALA A 592 22.56 -2.19 25.30
N GLY A 593 22.00 -1.06 24.83
CA GLY A 593 20.56 -0.81 24.73
C GLY A 593 20.20 -0.07 23.45
N VAL A 594 19.78 -0.83 22.45
CA VAL A 594 18.94 -0.36 21.33
C VAL A 594 19.59 0.70 20.41
N ILE A 595 20.63 0.29 19.67
CA ILE A 595 20.81 0.81 18.29
C ILE A 595 19.80 0.07 17.39
N GLY A 596 18.49 0.29 17.62
CA GLY A 596 17.48 -0.66 17.13
C GLY A 596 16.00 -0.31 17.35
N ALA A 597 15.56 0.85 16.83
CA ALA A 597 14.15 1.24 16.66
C ALA A 597 13.33 1.59 17.94
N ALA A 598 12.10 2.04 17.67
CA ALA A 598 11.08 2.57 18.58
C ALA A 598 11.42 3.90 19.29
N ALA A 599 10.37 4.69 19.50
CA ALA A 599 10.33 5.79 20.44
C ALA A 599 9.24 5.48 21.46
N ASP A 600 9.23 6.17 22.61
CA ASP A 600 7.97 6.76 23.06
C ASP A 600 8.17 7.93 24.02
N SER A 601 7.09 8.66 24.28
CA SER A 601 7.11 9.99 24.93
C SER A 601 7.17 9.99 26.47
N VAL A 602 7.94 10.93 27.03
CA VAL A 602 7.77 11.42 28.42
C VAL A 602 7.89 12.95 28.42
N ALA A 603 7.01 13.63 29.16
CA ALA A 603 6.95 15.09 29.25
C ALA A 603 7.99 15.67 30.26
N PRO A 604 8.45 16.92 30.09
CA PRO A 604 9.40 17.54 31.01
C PRO A 604 8.77 17.83 32.39
N PRO A 605 9.52 17.66 33.49
CA PRO A 605 9.05 18.02 34.83
C PRO A 605 8.97 19.54 35.00
N ALA A 606 7.99 20.01 35.78
CA ALA A 606 7.89 21.40 36.19
C ALA A 606 9.07 21.81 37.09
N ARG A 607 9.52 23.06 36.96
CA ARG A 607 10.46 23.69 37.89
C ARG A 607 9.71 24.33 39.07
N PRO A 608 10.31 24.41 40.27
CA PRO A 608 9.85 25.31 41.33
C PRO A 608 10.07 26.79 40.95
#